data_AF-A0A949NYV1-F1
#
_entry.id   AF-A0A949NYV1-F1
#
_cell.length_a   1.000
_cell.length_b   1.000
_cell.length_c   1.000
_cell.angle_alpha   90.00
_cell.angle_beta   90.00
_cell.angle_gamma   90.00
#
_symmetry.space_group_name_H-M   'P 1'
#
loop_
_entity.id
_entity.type
_entity.pdbx_description
1 polymer ?
#
loop_
_entity_poly.entity_id
_entity_poly.type
_entity_poly.pdbx_seq_one_letter_code
_entity_poly.pdbx_strand_id
1 'polypeptide(L)'
;MSSKNANPQKFVNFSQDDIKNYLDKLRKCVLEGRYSIAKNENRQENMDFIEDYKINTKKELEILLGLQFDDFCYAVENEKIEYAHEMLFVFCKQHILDFWGDLENVDIYIKVNMIAMRNGDPRAFIVSFHKKNFKITYLFR
;
A
#
# COMPACT_ATOMS: atom_id res chain seq x y z
N MET A 1 -30.00 -9.68 -4.44
CA MET A 1 -29.24 -9.99 -5.68
C MET A 1 -27.80 -10.21 -5.27
N SER A 2 -27.30 -11.44 -5.39
CA SER A 2 -25.93 -11.80 -4.99
C SER A 2 -24.93 -11.23 -5.99
N SER A 3 -24.26 -10.13 -5.63
CA SER A 3 -23.08 -9.65 -6.33
C SER A 3 -21.87 -10.44 -5.84
N LYS A 4 -21.53 -11.46 -6.63
CA LYS A 4 -20.30 -12.27 -6.70
C LYS A 4 -19.17 -11.84 -5.74
N ASN A 5 -18.94 -12.68 -4.72
CA ASN A 5 -17.63 -12.82 -4.05
C ASN A 5 -16.61 -13.44 -5.04
N ALA A 6 -16.23 -12.71 -6.07
CA ALA A 6 -15.07 -13.05 -6.87
C ALA A 6 -13.87 -12.32 -6.28
N ASN A 7 -12.84 -13.05 -5.86
CA ASN A 7 -11.57 -12.42 -5.51
C ASN A 7 -11.10 -11.56 -6.69
N PRO A 8 -10.67 -10.32 -6.46
CA PRO A 8 -10.22 -9.44 -7.54
C PRO A 8 -9.07 -10.11 -8.30
N GLN A 9 -9.10 -10.00 -9.64
CA GLN A 9 -8.05 -10.53 -10.49
C GLN A 9 -6.72 -9.89 -10.13
N LYS A 10 -5.71 -10.74 -9.86
CA LYS A 10 -4.35 -10.29 -9.55
C LYS A 10 -3.54 -10.19 -10.83
N PHE A 11 -2.93 -9.02 -11.04
CA PHE A 11 -2.03 -8.76 -12.15
C PHE A 11 -0.59 -8.88 -11.67
N VAL A 12 0.18 -9.74 -12.34
CA VAL A 12 1.57 -10.09 -11.99
C VAL A 12 2.54 -9.94 -13.16
N ASN A 13 2.08 -9.43 -14.30
CA ASN A 13 2.92 -9.22 -15.48
C ASN A 13 3.62 -7.85 -15.40
N PHE A 14 4.56 -7.72 -14.45
CA PHE A 14 5.38 -6.53 -14.25
C PHE A 14 6.86 -6.92 -14.24
N SER A 15 7.69 -6.14 -14.93
CA SER A 15 9.14 -6.23 -14.78
C SER A 15 9.60 -5.55 -13.49
N GLN A 16 10.83 -5.82 -13.06
CA GLN A 16 11.43 -5.10 -11.94
C GLN A 16 11.47 -3.59 -12.22
N ASP A 17 11.73 -3.18 -13.46
CA ASP A 17 11.85 -1.77 -13.83
C ASP A 17 10.49 -1.06 -13.85
N ASP A 18 9.40 -1.74 -14.22
CA ASP A 18 8.04 -1.22 -14.06
C ASP A 18 7.76 -0.82 -12.60
N ILE A 19 8.13 -1.71 -11.67
CA ILE A 19 7.91 -1.49 -10.25
C ILE A 19 8.87 -0.43 -9.68
N LYS A 20 10.14 -0.39 -10.10
CA LYS A 20 11.06 0.69 -9.71
C LYS A 20 10.53 2.06 -10.17
N ASN A 21 10.08 2.16 -11.43
CA ASN A 21 9.49 3.39 -11.96
C ASN A 21 8.22 3.80 -11.21
N TYR A 22 7.38 2.85 -10.80
CA TYR A 22 6.23 3.13 -9.94
C TYR A 22 6.66 3.65 -8.56
N LEU A 23 7.63 2.99 -7.93
CA LEU A 23 8.15 3.37 -6.62
C LEU A 23 8.80 4.75 -6.63
N ASP A 24 9.48 5.15 -7.71
CA ASP A 24 10.05 6.50 -7.83
C ASP A 24 8.96 7.58 -7.87
N LYS A 25 7.84 7.33 -8.56
CA LYS A 25 6.67 8.21 -8.53
C LYS A 25 6.05 8.27 -7.13
N LEU A 26 5.91 7.11 -6.47
CA LEU A 26 5.40 7.04 -5.09
C LEU A 26 6.30 7.83 -4.13
N ARG A 27 7.62 7.65 -4.19
CA ARG A 27 8.59 8.38 -3.37
C ARG A 27 8.48 9.88 -3.59
N LYS A 28 8.34 10.33 -4.85
CA LYS A 28 8.09 11.75 -5.15
C LYS A 28 6.81 12.26 -4.48
N CYS A 29 5.71 11.52 -4.58
CA CYS A 29 4.46 11.87 -3.90
C CYS A 29 4.64 11.96 -2.37
N VAL A 30 5.40 11.02 -1.77
CA VAL A 30 5.63 10.97 -0.33
C VAL A 30 6.48 12.16 0.14
N LEU A 31 7.60 12.44 -0.55
CA LEU A 31 8.51 13.54 -0.21
C LEU A 31 7.86 14.92 -0.35
N GLU A 32 6.94 15.08 -1.30
CA GLU A 32 6.22 16.34 -1.54
C GLU A 32 4.92 16.44 -0.72
N GLY A 33 4.64 15.51 0.20
CA GLY A 33 3.40 15.52 0.99
C GLY A 33 2.12 15.26 0.19
N ARG A 34 2.25 14.78 -1.05
CA ARG A 34 1.15 14.39 -1.95
C ARG A 34 0.72 12.94 -1.70
N TYR A 35 0.61 12.56 -0.43
CA TYR A 35 0.07 11.26 -0.04
C TYR A 35 -0.91 11.36 1.13
N SER A 36 -1.67 10.30 1.37
CA SER A 36 -2.49 10.13 2.57
C SER A 36 -2.73 8.66 2.86
N ILE A 37 -2.77 8.30 4.15
CA ILE A 37 -3.20 6.97 4.61
C ILE A 37 -4.69 7.03 4.95
N ALA A 38 -5.47 6.08 4.45
CA ALA A 38 -6.90 6.03 4.72
C ALA A 38 -7.18 5.68 6.18
N LYS A 39 -7.84 6.60 6.91
CA LYS A 39 -8.25 6.48 8.32
C LYS A 39 -9.75 6.83 8.42
N ASN A 40 -10.61 5.86 8.12
CA ASN A 40 -12.08 6.01 8.19
C ASN A 40 -12.70 4.73 8.75
N GLU A 41 -14.01 4.73 8.98
CA GLU A 41 -14.75 3.60 9.60
C GLU A 41 -14.57 2.27 8.85
N ASN A 42 -14.33 2.29 7.53
CA ASN A 42 -14.06 1.09 6.73
C ASN A 42 -12.58 0.66 6.76
N ARG A 43 -11.76 1.30 7.59
CA ARG A 43 -10.30 1.13 7.68
C ARG A 43 -9.83 1.00 9.12
N GLN A 44 -10.61 0.31 9.96
CA GLN A 44 -10.25 0.04 11.35
C GLN A 44 -8.88 -0.64 11.47
N GLU A 45 -8.57 -1.64 10.64
CA GLU A 45 -7.25 -2.29 10.65
C GLU A 45 -6.07 -1.32 10.43
N ASN A 46 -6.25 -0.27 9.62
CA ASN A 46 -5.21 0.75 9.45
C ASN A 46 -5.07 1.60 10.72
N MET A 47 -6.19 1.93 11.38
CA MET A 47 -6.20 2.75 12.59
C MET A 47 -5.57 1.98 13.76
N ASP A 48 -6.00 0.75 13.99
CA ASP A 48 -5.47 -0.15 15.01
C ASP A 48 -3.96 -0.34 14.81
N PHE A 49 -3.53 -0.64 13.59
CA PHE A 49 -2.10 -0.82 13.29
C PHE A 49 -1.26 0.43 13.57
N ILE A 50 -1.79 1.62 13.24
CA ILE A 50 -1.08 2.87 13.49
C ILE A 50 -1.01 3.19 14.98
N GLU A 51 -2.07 2.92 15.73
CA GLU A 51 -2.14 3.14 17.17
C GLU A 51 -1.25 2.16 17.94
N ASP A 52 -1.43 0.87 17.72
CA ASP A 52 -0.72 -0.22 18.39
C ASP A 52 0.80 -0.13 18.20
N TYR A 53 1.23 0.15 16.97
CA TYR A 53 2.64 0.27 16.62
C TYR A 53 3.19 1.71 16.70
N LYS A 54 2.40 2.65 17.23
CA LYS A 54 2.74 4.07 17.43
C LYS A 54 3.35 4.71 16.17
N ILE A 55 2.77 4.41 15.01
CA ILE A 55 3.30 4.84 13.71
C ILE A 55 3.01 6.33 13.53
N ASN A 56 4.01 7.16 13.82
CA ASN A 56 3.97 8.60 13.53
C ASN A 56 4.39 8.89 12.08
N THR A 57 4.25 10.15 11.65
CA THR A 57 4.62 10.58 10.28
C THR A 57 6.06 10.24 9.91
N LYS A 58 7.02 10.32 10.84
CA LYS A 58 8.41 9.91 10.56
C LYS A 58 8.50 8.43 10.18
N LYS A 59 7.78 7.57 10.90
CA LYS A 59 7.73 6.13 10.63
C LYS A 59 6.93 5.80 9.37
N GLU A 60 5.84 6.54 9.08
CA GLU A 60 5.13 6.45 7.79
C GLU A 60 6.10 6.72 6.62
N LEU A 61 6.86 7.82 6.67
CA LEU A 61 7.85 8.19 5.65
C LEU A 61 8.92 7.11 5.51
N GLU A 62 9.47 6.62 6.62
CA GLU A 62 10.49 5.55 6.62
C GLU A 62 10.00 4.29 5.91
N ILE A 63 8.79 3.82 6.23
CA ILE A 63 8.20 2.61 5.65
C ILE A 63 7.94 2.82 4.15
N LEU A 64 7.28 3.92 3.77
CA LEU A 64 6.85 4.18 2.39
C LEU A 64 8.04 4.48 1.46
N LEU A 65 9.02 5.28 1.91
CA LEU A 65 10.23 5.56 1.12
C LEU A 65 11.13 4.33 1.00
N GLY A 66 11.10 3.46 2.02
CA GLY A 66 11.89 2.24 2.08
C GLY A 66 11.36 1.08 1.24
N LEU A 67 10.18 1.19 0.60
CA LEU A 67 9.65 0.16 -0.30
C LEU A 67 10.64 -0.15 -1.43
N GLN A 68 10.86 -1.43 -1.67
CA GLN A 68 11.71 -1.96 -2.74
C GLN A 68 10.89 -2.70 -3.80
N PHE A 69 11.47 -2.92 -4.98
CA PHE A 69 10.75 -3.59 -6.07
C PHE A 69 10.33 -5.01 -5.70
N ASP A 70 11.14 -5.70 -4.89
CA ASP A 70 10.89 -7.06 -4.41
C ASP A 70 9.92 -7.13 -3.22
N ASP A 71 9.51 -5.98 -2.65
CA ASP A 71 8.36 -5.92 -1.75
C ASP A 71 7.02 -6.03 -2.53
N PHE A 72 7.03 -5.86 -3.86
CA PHE A 72 5.83 -5.93 -4.68
C PHE A 72 5.28 -7.36 -4.80
N CYS A 73 3.96 -7.47 -4.69
CA CYS A 73 3.25 -8.74 -4.72
C CYS A 73 2.42 -8.87 -6.01
N TYR A 74 1.51 -7.93 -6.26
CA TYR A 74 0.63 -7.90 -7.41
C TYR A 74 -0.10 -6.56 -7.50
N ALA A 75 -0.74 -6.28 -8.62
CA ALA A 75 -1.73 -5.22 -8.74
C ALA A 75 -3.15 -5.78 -8.83
N VAL A 76 -4.15 -4.97 -8.49
CA VAL A 76 -5.58 -5.27 -8.66
C VAL A 76 -6.32 -4.05 -9.18
N GLU A 77 -7.38 -4.24 -9.95
CA GLU A 77 -8.29 -3.15 -10.32
C GLU A 77 -9.06 -2.64 -9.10
N ASN A 78 -9.50 -1.39 -9.15
CA ASN A 78 -10.39 -0.84 -8.14
C ASN A 78 -11.77 -1.53 -8.23
N GLU A 79 -12.27 -2.02 -7.10
CA GLU A 79 -13.56 -2.72 -7.02
C GLU A 79 -14.75 -1.78 -7.28
N LYS A 80 -14.55 -0.48 -7.10
CA LYS A 80 -15.57 0.51 -7.40
C LYS A 80 -15.67 0.70 -8.91
N ILE A 81 -16.84 0.41 -9.48
CA ILE A 81 -17.11 0.50 -10.93
C ILE A 81 -16.74 1.87 -11.51
N GLU A 82 -17.01 2.94 -10.76
CA GLU A 82 -16.68 4.33 -11.15
C GLU A 82 -15.16 4.58 -11.29
N TYR A 83 -14.33 3.73 -10.70
CA TYR A 83 -12.87 3.81 -10.70
C TYR A 83 -12.20 2.56 -11.29
N ALA A 84 -12.92 1.73 -12.06
CA ALA A 84 -12.41 0.44 -12.55
C ALA A 84 -11.15 0.54 -13.43
N HIS A 85 -10.81 1.74 -13.91
CA HIS A 85 -9.57 2.03 -14.65
C HIS A 85 -8.35 2.27 -13.75
N GLU A 86 -8.55 2.42 -12.44
CA GLU A 86 -7.49 2.64 -11.47
C GLU A 86 -6.90 1.31 -10.98
N MET A 87 -5.57 1.23 -11.01
CA MET A 87 -4.82 0.06 -10.54
C MET A 87 -4.27 0.32 -9.15
N LEU A 88 -4.54 -0.59 -8.23
CA LEU A 88 -3.99 -0.58 -6.88
C LEU A 88 -2.81 -1.54 -6.81
N PHE A 89 -1.65 -1.02 -6.41
CA PHE A 89 -0.41 -1.79 -6.28
C PHE A 89 -0.27 -2.28 -4.84
N VAL A 90 -0.01 -3.58 -4.69
CA VAL A 90 0.10 -4.24 -3.40
C VAL A 90 1.55 -4.60 -3.11
N PHE A 91 2.00 -4.20 -1.94
CA PHE A 91 3.32 -4.48 -1.40
C PHE A 91 3.21 -5.18 -0.04
N CYS A 92 4.21 -5.98 0.30
CA CYS A 92 4.36 -6.59 1.61
C CYS A 92 5.77 -6.33 2.15
N LYS A 93 5.91 -5.34 3.01
CA LYS A 93 7.21 -4.86 3.50
C LYS A 93 7.51 -5.41 4.89
N GLN A 94 8.68 -6.03 5.07
CA GLN A 94 9.16 -6.36 6.41
C GLN A 94 9.74 -5.13 7.09
N HIS A 95 9.39 -4.92 8.35
CA HIS A 95 9.90 -3.81 9.16
C HIS A 95 9.88 -4.15 10.65
N ILE A 96 10.85 -3.63 11.40
CA ILE A 96 10.86 -3.77 12.86
C ILE A 96 10.05 -2.60 13.46
N LEU A 97 9.04 -2.91 14.25
CA LEU A 97 8.14 -1.93 14.88
C LEU A 97 8.01 -2.16 16.39
N ASP A 98 7.80 -1.08 17.13
CA ASP A 98 7.51 -1.09 18.57
C ASP A 98 6.03 -1.34 18.79
N PHE A 99 5.69 -2.46 19.41
CA PHE A 99 4.36 -2.77 19.92
C PHE A 99 4.38 -2.59 21.43
N TRP A 100 3.92 -1.43 21.92
CA TRP A 100 3.85 -1.14 23.35
C TRP A 100 5.14 -1.36 24.16
N GLY A 101 6.31 -1.16 23.53
CA GLY A 101 7.64 -1.36 24.13
C GLY A 101 8.38 -2.61 23.67
N ASP A 102 7.70 -3.53 22.98
CA ASP A 102 8.30 -4.75 22.43
C ASP A 102 8.60 -4.60 20.93
N LEU A 103 9.82 -4.91 20.50
CA LEU A 103 10.20 -4.85 19.09
C LEU A 103 9.81 -6.14 18.37
N GLU A 104 8.96 -6.03 17.35
CA GLU A 104 8.53 -7.15 16.51
C GLU A 104 8.97 -6.97 15.07
N ASN A 105 9.30 -8.07 14.38
CA ASN A 105 9.39 -8.08 12.92
C ASN A 105 7.99 -8.26 12.32
N VAL A 106 7.53 -7.25 11.57
CA VAL A 106 6.18 -7.17 11.04
C VAL A 106 6.21 -7.19 9.52
N ASP A 107 5.46 -8.12 8.93
CA ASP A 107 5.07 -8.07 7.52
C ASP A 107 3.93 -7.04 7.36
N ILE A 108 4.21 -5.89 6.77
CA ILE A 108 3.24 -4.80 6.56
C ILE A 108 2.59 -4.96 5.19
N TYR A 109 1.28 -5.13 5.16
CA TYR A 109 0.49 -5.10 3.94
C TYR A 109 0.15 -3.65 3.55
N ILE A 110 0.57 -3.26 2.35
CA ILE A 110 0.42 -1.90 1.84
C ILE A 110 -0.28 -1.96 0.48
N LYS A 111 -1.42 -1.28 0.36
CA LYS A 111 -2.16 -1.15 -0.91
C LYS A 111 -2.20 0.32 -1.31
N VAL A 112 -1.61 0.64 -2.45
CA VAL A 112 -1.46 2.02 -2.95
C VAL A 112 -2.32 2.21 -4.19
N ASN A 113 -3.21 3.19 -4.15
CA ASN A 113 -3.85 3.74 -5.34
C ASN A 113 -3.16 5.06 -5.70
N MET A 114 -2.69 5.22 -6.92
CA MET A 114 -2.05 6.46 -7.37
C MET A 114 -2.80 7.02 -8.55
N ILE A 115 -3.33 8.23 -8.40
CA ILE A 115 -4.18 8.89 -9.41
C ILE A 115 -3.54 10.20 -9.85
N ALA A 116 -3.84 10.65 -11.07
CA ALA A 116 -3.46 11.98 -11.52
C ALA A 116 -4.43 13.04 -10.99
N MET A 117 -3.90 14.11 -10.41
CA MET A 117 -4.69 15.29 -10.04
C MET A 117 -4.99 16.15 -11.27
N ARG A 118 -5.88 17.15 -11.13
CA ARG A 118 -6.29 18.04 -12.23
C ARG A 118 -5.14 18.78 -12.90
N ASN A 119 -4.07 19.05 -12.16
CA ASN A 119 -2.85 19.69 -12.65
C ASN A 119 -1.85 18.70 -13.29
N GLY A 120 -2.21 17.42 -13.41
CA GLY A 120 -1.36 16.35 -13.95
C GLY A 120 -0.43 15.70 -12.93
N ASP A 121 -0.27 16.28 -11.74
CA ASP A 121 0.61 15.71 -10.71
C ASP A 121 -0.02 14.46 -10.08
N PRO A 122 0.75 13.39 -9.83
CA PRO A 122 0.21 12.22 -9.17
C PRO A 122 -0.20 12.51 -7.71
N ARG A 123 -1.05 11.68 -7.11
CA ARG A 123 -1.28 11.66 -5.68
C ARG A 123 -1.44 10.23 -5.22
N ALA A 124 -0.75 9.86 -4.14
CA ALA A 124 -0.76 8.52 -3.61
C ALA A 124 -1.76 8.38 -2.45
N PHE A 125 -2.71 7.47 -2.58
CA PHE A 125 -3.65 7.09 -1.55
C PHE A 125 -3.26 5.70 -1.03
N ILE A 126 -2.77 5.64 0.20
CA ILE A 126 -2.47 4.38 0.87
C ILE A 126 -3.79 3.85 1.46
N VAL A 127 -4.43 2.96 0.71
CA VAL A 127 -5.76 2.44 0.99
C VAL A 127 -5.72 1.42 2.12
N SER A 128 -4.70 0.57 2.13
CA SER A 128 -4.43 -0.41 3.19
C SER A 128 -3.02 -0.19 3.71
N PHE A 129 -2.89 -0.17 5.03
CA PHE A 129 -1.62 0.00 5.74
C PHE A 129 -1.75 -0.66 7.11
N HIS A 130 -1.56 -1.98 7.16
CA HIS A 130 -1.77 -2.77 8.36
C HIS A 130 -0.87 -4.00 8.40
N LYS A 131 -0.77 -4.67 9.56
CA LYS A 131 -0.10 -5.97 9.68
C LYS A 131 -0.76 -6.99 8.75
N LYS A 132 0.05 -7.70 7.97
CA LYS A 132 -0.43 -8.76 7.07
C LYS A 132 -1.08 -9.88 7.88
N ASN A 133 -2.35 -10.15 7.60
CA ASN A 133 -3.20 -11.14 8.27
C ASN A 133 -3.63 -12.29 7.34
N PHE A 134 -3.08 -12.40 6.13
CA PHE A 134 -3.35 -13.49 5.18
C PHE A 134 -2.09 -13.89 4.39
N LYS A 135 -2.17 -15.02 3.68
CA LYS A 135 -1.08 -15.50 2.82
C LYS A 135 -0.92 -14.58 1.60
N ILE A 136 0.30 -14.13 1.35
CA ILE A 136 0.65 -13.31 0.19
C ILE A 136 1.84 -13.92 -0.55
N THR A 137 1.87 -13.72 -1.87
CA THR A 137 2.96 -14.17 -2.75
C THR A 137 3.63 -12.94 -3.33
N TYR A 138 4.95 -12.89 -3.20
CA TYR A 138 5.80 -11.88 -3.80
C TYR A 138 6.00 -12.19 -5.28
N LEU A 139 6.11 -11.15 -6.12
CA LEU A 139 6.40 -11.37 -7.54
C LEU A 139 7.88 -11.69 -7.79
N PHE A 140 8.78 -11.11 -6.99
CA PHE A 140 10.22 -11.17 -7.24
C PHE A 140 11.03 -11.82 -6.10
N ARG A 141 10.38 -12.55 -5.18
CA ARG A 141 11.03 -13.30 -4.09
C ARG A 141 10.67 -14.77 -4.15
#